data_AF-A0A7C1E626-F1
#
_entry.id   AF-A0A7C1E626-F1
#
_cell.length_a   1.000
_cell.length_b   1.000
_cell.length_c   1.000
_cell.angle_alpha   90.00
_cell.angle_beta   90.00
_cell.angle_gamma   90.00
#
_symmetry.space_group_name_H-M   'P 1'
#
loop_
_entity.id
_entity.type
_entity.pdbx_description
1 polymer ?
#
loop_
_entity_poly.entity_id
_entity_poly.type
_entity_poly.pdbx_seq_one_letter_code
_entity_poly.pdbx_strand_id
1 'polypeptide(L)'
;MTYITLIDIYWDSFLHHDPSNWRKGVFHYVLLSDSLFQEMPGFVFIGWDEADAFSLSLEYYQNEIPPVFRQYVLATVFMHELGHTLGLFHDVYHGIDNESSIIPFIKPLLKGQWTYRNYRSCMNYQYAWQILDYSDGTHGKGDFDDWSHVDLTFFQDSHWG
;
A
#
# COMPACT_ATOMS: atom_id res chain seq x y z
N MET A 1 -11.30 6.92 -10.96
CA MET A 1 -11.93 5.57 -10.99
C MET A 1 -12.71 5.33 -9.69
N THR A 2 -13.75 4.48 -9.67
CA THR A 2 -14.48 4.15 -8.41
C THR A 2 -14.10 2.76 -7.89
N TYR A 3 -14.41 2.45 -6.62
CA TYR A 3 -14.17 1.11 -6.05
C TYR A 3 -14.92 0.00 -6.81
N ILE A 4 -16.18 0.25 -7.19
CA ILE A 4 -16.97 -0.69 -8.01
C ILE A 4 -16.27 -0.94 -9.36
N THR A 5 -15.74 0.12 -9.99
CA THR A 5 -14.99 -0.01 -11.24
C THR A 5 -13.73 -0.86 -11.10
N LEU A 6 -13.03 -0.82 -9.95
CA LEU A 6 -11.87 -1.68 -9.68
C LEU A 6 -12.28 -3.16 -9.66
N ILE A 7 -13.38 -3.47 -8.96
CA ILE A 7 -13.95 -4.83 -8.89
C ILE A 7 -14.36 -5.31 -10.29
N ASP A 8 -15.07 -4.48 -11.06
CA ASP A 8 -15.51 -4.85 -12.41
C ASP A 8 -14.31 -5.13 -13.33
N ILE A 9 -13.27 -4.29 -13.30
CA ILE A 9 -12.04 -4.52 -14.09
C ILE A 9 -11.36 -5.82 -13.67
N TYR A 10 -11.25 -6.09 -12.37
CA TYR A 10 -10.66 -7.32 -11.86
C TYR A 10 -11.46 -8.55 -12.32
N TRP A 11 -12.78 -8.51 -12.17
CA TRP A 11 -13.67 -9.60 -12.58
C TRP A 11 -13.60 -9.89 -14.09
N ASP A 12 -13.63 -8.85 -14.91
CA ASP A 12 -13.69 -8.97 -16.37
C ASP A 12 -12.31 -9.28 -16.97
N SER A 13 -11.27 -8.59 -16.51
CA SER A 13 -9.94 -8.60 -17.14
C SER A 13 -8.96 -9.58 -16.50
N PHE A 14 -9.09 -9.83 -15.19
CA PHE A 14 -8.17 -10.74 -14.48
C PHE A 14 -8.80 -12.13 -14.30
N LEU A 15 -10.02 -12.20 -13.75
CA LEU A 15 -10.71 -13.49 -13.56
C LEU A 15 -11.49 -13.98 -14.79
N HIS A 16 -11.73 -13.13 -15.78
CA HIS A 16 -12.49 -13.49 -17.00
C HIS A 16 -13.87 -14.10 -16.71
N HIS A 17 -14.55 -13.53 -15.73
CA HIS A 17 -15.84 -14.02 -15.24
C HIS A 17 -15.85 -15.47 -14.72
N ASP A 18 -14.70 -16.00 -14.32
CA ASP A 18 -14.56 -17.35 -13.74
C ASP A 18 -13.96 -17.25 -12.32
N PRO A 19 -14.76 -17.51 -11.27
CA PRO A 19 -14.28 -17.41 -9.89
C PRO A 19 -13.33 -18.56 -9.50
N SER A 20 -13.20 -19.58 -10.36
CA SER A 20 -12.25 -20.69 -10.24
C SER A 20 -11.02 -20.54 -11.14
N ASN A 21 -10.87 -19.38 -11.79
CA ASN A 21 -9.73 -19.09 -12.66
C ASN A 21 -8.41 -19.26 -11.88
N TRP A 22 -7.49 -20.02 -12.47
CA TRP A 22 -6.21 -20.40 -11.85
C TRP A 22 -5.31 -19.23 -11.43
N ARG A 23 -5.58 -18.01 -11.94
CA ARG A 23 -4.83 -16.80 -11.57
C ARG A 23 -5.09 -16.37 -10.13
N LYS A 24 -6.30 -16.64 -9.63
CA LYS A 24 -6.74 -16.34 -8.27
C LYS A 24 -5.90 -17.10 -7.25
N GLY A 25 -5.39 -16.41 -6.23
CA GLY A 25 -4.50 -17.02 -5.23
C GLY A 25 -3.13 -17.45 -5.78
N VAL A 26 -2.76 -17.01 -7.00
CA VAL A 26 -1.45 -17.27 -7.61
C VAL A 26 -0.72 -15.97 -7.97
N PHE A 27 -1.41 -14.94 -8.44
CA PHE A 27 -0.79 -13.66 -8.79
C PHE A 27 -1.33 -12.51 -7.95
N HIS A 28 -0.48 -11.50 -7.78
CA HIS A 28 -0.91 -10.17 -7.38
C HIS A 28 -1.30 -9.36 -8.62
N TYR A 29 -2.49 -8.76 -8.63
CA TYR A 29 -2.97 -7.96 -9.75
C TYR A 29 -2.74 -6.46 -9.50
N VAL A 30 -1.94 -5.83 -10.36
CA VAL A 30 -1.66 -4.40 -10.26
C VAL A 30 -2.35 -3.65 -11.39
N LEU A 31 -3.19 -2.68 -11.04
CA LEU A 31 -3.85 -1.80 -12.00
C LEU A 31 -3.21 -0.41 -12.00
N LEU A 32 -2.66 0.01 -13.13
CA LEU A 32 -2.22 1.40 -13.32
C LEU A 32 -3.32 2.15 -14.06
N SER A 33 -3.77 3.26 -13.50
CA SER A 33 -4.84 4.07 -14.09
C SER A 33 -4.51 5.56 -14.01
N ASP A 34 -5.16 6.39 -14.83
CA ASP A 34 -4.97 7.84 -14.75
C ASP A 34 -5.38 8.33 -13.35
N SER A 35 -6.62 8.06 -12.92
CA SER A 35 -7.15 8.49 -11.62
C SER A 35 -7.71 7.35 -10.78
N LEU A 36 -7.43 7.40 -9.47
CA LEU A 36 -8.13 6.63 -8.45
C LEU A 36 -9.20 7.46 -7.73
N PHE A 37 -9.99 6.83 -6.87
CA PHE A 37 -10.94 7.58 -6.05
C PHE A 37 -10.17 8.41 -5.00
N GLN A 38 -10.76 9.52 -4.57
CA GLN A 38 -10.23 10.40 -3.51
C GLN A 38 -8.80 10.97 -3.76
N GLU A 39 -8.34 11.06 -5.01
CA GLU A 39 -7.00 11.60 -5.34
C GLU A 39 -5.85 10.86 -4.63
N MET A 40 -6.04 9.58 -4.29
CA MET A 40 -5.02 8.79 -3.59
C MET A 40 -3.92 8.31 -4.55
N PRO A 41 -2.65 8.25 -4.09
CA PRO A 41 -1.53 7.78 -4.92
C PRO A 41 -1.63 6.29 -5.25
N GLY A 42 -2.12 5.50 -4.31
CA GLY A 42 -2.30 4.05 -4.40
C GLY A 42 -3.43 3.56 -3.51
N PHE A 43 -3.90 2.33 -3.76
CA PHE A 43 -4.89 1.67 -2.92
C PHE A 43 -4.94 0.15 -3.16
N VAL A 44 -4.79 -0.64 -2.10
CA VAL A 44 -5.13 -2.07 -2.05
C VAL A 44 -6.65 -2.30 -2.08
N PHE A 45 -7.13 -3.25 -2.87
CA PHE A 45 -8.56 -3.55 -2.97
C PHE A 45 -8.85 -5.04 -3.06
N ILE A 46 -10.04 -5.44 -2.63
CA ILE A 46 -10.53 -6.82 -2.75
C ILE A 46 -11.29 -6.91 -4.07
N GLY A 47 -10.71 -7.61 -5.04
CA GLY A 47 -11.30 -7.79 -6.36
C GLY A 47 -12.44 -8.82 -6.39
N TRP A 48 -12.33 -9.89 -5.59
CA TRP A 48 -13.35 -10.93 -5.47
C TRP A 48 -13.59 -11.34 -4.01
N ASP A 49 -12.56 -11.88 -3.36
CA ASP A 49 -12.58 -12.32 -1.96
C ASP A 49 -11.29 -12.00 -1.21
N GLU A 50 -10.13 -12.11 -1.86
CA GLU A 50 -8.83 -11.85 -1.24
C GLU A 50 -8.26 -10.45 -1.56
N ALA A 51 -7.38 -9.96 -0.69
CA ALA A 51 -6.61 -8.73 -0.88
C ALA A 51 -5.36 -8.99 -1.73
N ASP A 52 -5.56 -9.44 -2.96
CA ASP A 52 -4.52 -9.81 -3.92
C ASP A 52 -4.24 -8.72 -4.97
N ALA A 53 -4.90 -7.57 -4.86
CA ALA A 53 -4.83 -6.53 -5.87
C ALA A 53 -4.63 -5.14 -5.28
N PHE A 54 -3.92 -4.30 -6.03
CA PHE A 54 -3.80 -2.89 -5.73
C PHE A 54 -3.73 -2.06 -6.99
N SER A 55 -4.01 -0.76 -6.86
CA SER A 55 -3.97 0.17 -7.97
C SER A 55 -3.15 1.41 -7.64
N LEU A 56 -2.58 2.04 -8.67
CA LEU A 56 -1.85 3.31 -8.57
C LEU A 56 -2.45 4.35 -9.53
N SER A 57 -2.52 5.62 -9.10
CA SER A 57 -2.98 6.75 -9.91
C SER A 57 -1.82 7.47 -10.58
N LEU A 58 -1.61 7.26 -11.87
CA LEU A 58 -0.52 7.88 -12.62
C LEU A 58 -0.64 9.40 -12.71
N GLU A 59 -1.87 9.93 -12.76
CA GLU A 59 -2.14 11.38 -12.77
C GLU A 59 -1.67 12.05 -11.47
N TYR A 60 -1.89 11.41 -10.30
CA TYR A 60 -1.37 11.90 -9.03
C TYR A 60 0.14 12.14 -9.11
N TYR A 61 0.92 11.16 -9.58
CA TYR A 61 2.38 11.32 -9.66
C TYR A 61 2.80 12.33 -10.73
N GLN A 62 2.03 12.49 -11.80
CA GLN A 62 2.30 13.50 -12.82
C GLN A 62 2.07 14.92 -12.27
N ASN A 63 1.04 15.12 -11.45
CA ASN A 63 0.62 16.43 -10.96
C ASN A 63 1.35 16.83 -9.66
N GLU A 64 1.44 15.93 -8.69
CA GLU A 64 1.90 16.23 -7.33
C GLU A 64 3.39 16.03 -7.13
N ILE A 65 4.02 15.14 -7.91
CA ILE A 65 5.42 14.77 -7.71
C ILE A 65 6.32 15.41 -8.76
N PRO A 66 7.41 16.12 -8.37
CA PRO A 66 8.36 16.69 -9.32
C PRO A 66 8.96 15.63 -10.25
N PRO A 67 9.14 15.91 -11.56
CA PRO A 67 9.58 14.93 -12.56
C PRO A 67 10.80 14.09 -12.17
N VAL A 68 11.78 14.71 -11.49
CA VAL A 68 13.03 14.07 -11.07
C VAL A 68 12.81 12.98 -10.00
N PHE A 69 11.73 13.05 -9.22
CA PHE A 69 11.44 12.10 -8.14
C PHE A 69 10.36 11.09 -8.50
N ARG A 70 9.56 11.33 -9.56
CA ARG A 70 8.37 10.52 -9.90
C ARG A 70 8.62 9.03 -9.94
N GLN A 71 9.67 8.58 -10.63
CA GLN A 71 9.96 7.16 -10.77
C GLN A 71 10.27 6.50 -9.41
N TYR A 72 11.06 7.20 -8.58
CA TYR A 72 11.42 6.71 -7.25
C TYR A 72 10.19 6.64 -6.34
N VAL A 73 9.40 7.72 -6.30
CA VAL A 73 8.19 7.81 -5.48
C VAL A 73 7.12 6.82 -5.93
N LEU A 74 6.96 6.60 -7.24
CA LEU A 74 6.06 5.56 -7.75
C LEU A 74 6.51 4.17 -7.28
N ALA A 75 7.81 3.88 -7.27
CA ALA A 75 8.33 2.63 -6.77
C ALA A 75 8.11 2.46 -5.26
N THR A 76 8.28 3.52 -4.46
CA THR A 76 8.09 3.45 -3.00
C THR A 76 6.63 3.16 -2.66
N VAL A 77 5.68 3.83 -3.33
CA VAL A 77 4.25 3.59 -3.12
C VAL A 77 3.82 2.25 -3.71
N PHE A 78 4.37 1.81 -4.84
CA PHE A 78 4.13 0.45 -5.34
C PHE A 78 4.49 -0.60 -4.28
N MET A 79 5.67 -0.44 -3.64
CA MET A 79 6.11 -1.35 -2.59
C MET A 79 5.22 -1.24 -1.33
N HIS A 80 4.76 -0.04 -0.98
CA HIS A 80 3.79 0.17 0.11
C HIS A 80 2.49 -0.61 -0.12
N GLU A 81 1.85 -0.45 -1.28
CA GLU A 81 0.61 -1.16 -1.61
C GLU A 81 0.83 -2.68 -1.75
N LEU A 82 2.00 -3.10 -2.24
CA LEU A 82 2.39 -4.51 -2.24
C LEU A 82 2.45 -5.07 -0.82
N GLY A 83 2.98 -4.30 0.14
CA GLY A 83 3.05 -4.68 1.56
C GLY A 83 1.69 -5.04 2.15
N HIS A 84 0.65 -4.28 1.79
CA HIS A 84 -0.73 -4.62 2.15
C HIS A 84 -1.16 -5.97 1.57
N THR A 85 -0.88 -6.27 0.30
CA THR A 85 -1.19 -7.61 -0.25
C THR A 85 -0.34 -8.74 0.34
N LEU A 86 0.62 -8.40 1.20
CA LEU A 86 1.48 -9.32 1.96
C LEU A 86 1.19 -9.27 3.47
N GLY A 87 0.01 -8.75 3.87
CA GLY A 87 -0.48 -8.80 5.24
C GLY A 87 0.02 -7.68 6.16
N LEU A 88 0.75 -6.68 5.66
CA LEU A 88 1.17 -5.55 6.48
C LEU A 88 0.07 -4.50 6.56
N PHE A 89 -0.60 -4.40 7.70
CA PHE A 89 -1.69 -3.46 7.93
C PHE A 89 -1.62 -2.79 9.30
N HIS A 90 -2.42 -1.75 9.47
CA HIS A 90 -2.49 -0.97 10.72
C HIS A 90 -2.84 -1.80 11.97
N ASP A 91 -3.62 -2.86 11.82
CA ASP A 91 -3.99 -3.83 12.86
C ASP A 91 -2.80 -4.70 13.31
N VAL A 92 -1.88 -5.04 12.39
CA VAL A 92 -0.61 -5.72 12.69
C VAL A 92 0.33 -4.78 13.45
N TYR A 93 0.49 -3.55 12.96
CA TYR A 93 1.26 -2.52 13.65
C TYR A 93 0.71 -1.12 13.41
N HIS A 94 0.35 -0.42 14.48
CA HIS A 94 -0.25 0.91 14.41
C HIS A 94 0.61 2.00 13.75
N GLY A 95 1.90 1.73 13.46
CA GLY A 95 2.75 2.62 12.68
C GLY A 95 2.51 2.56 11.18
N ILE A 96 1.95 1.45 10.68
CA ILE A 96 1.51 1.27 9.29
C ILE A 96 0.31 2.19 9.04
N ASP A 97 0.31 2.88 7.91
CA ASP A 97 -0.72 3.83 7.48
C ASP A 97 -1.09 4.88 8.52
N ASN A 98 -0.14 5.20 9.40
CA ASN A 98 -0.46 6.06 10.50
C ASN A 98 -0.67 7.49 10.00
N GLU A 99 -1.92 7.95 9.93
CA GLU A 99 -2.27 9.31 9.50
C GLU A 99 -1.59 10.39 10.35
N SER A 100 -1.30 10.10 11.63
CA SER A 100 -0.55 11.00 12.52
C SER A 100 0.96 11.04 12.23
N SER A 101 1.44 10.31 11.23
CA SER A 101 2.82 10.34 10.72
C SER A 101 3.00 11.16 9.43
N ILE A 102 1.92 11.59 8.76
CA ILE A 102 1.96 12.37 7.50
C ILE A 102 2.66 13.73 7.69
N ILE A 103 3.41 14.19 6.68
CA ILE A 103 4.04 15.53 6.59
C ILE A 103 3.61 16.17 5.25
N PRO A 104 3.23 17.48 5.15
CA PRO A 104 3.03 18.51 6.18
C PRO A 104 1.58 19.05 6.22
N PHE A 105 1.08 19.49 7.40
CA PHE A 105 0.28 20.73 7.63
C PHE A 105 -0.71 20.65 8.83
N ILE A 106 -0.49 21.59 9.77
CA ILE A 106 -1.46 22.42 10.52
C ILE A 106 -2.15 21.87 11.79
N LYS A 107 -2.02 20.61 12.20
CA LYS A 107 -2.50 20.19 13.55
C LYS A 107 -1.51 19.30 14.29
N PRO A 108 -1.44 19.36 15.63
CA PRO A 108 -0.41 18.69 16.44
C PRO A 108 -0.73 17.20 16.57
N LEU A 109 -0.69 16.47 15.46
CA LEU A 109 -0.67 15.01 15.46
C LEU A 109 0.77 14.49 15.48
N LEU A 110 1.68 15.24 16.11
CA LEU A 110 3.10 14.85 16.24
C LEU A 110 3.30 13.51 16.97
N LYS A 111 2.28 12.96 17.64
CA LYS A 111 2.42 11.72 18.41
C LYS A 111 2.88 10.57 17.51
N GLY A 112 2.28 10.36 16.34
CA GLY A 112 2.70 9.33 15.39
C GLY A 112 4.12 9.56 14.92
N GLN A 113 4.40 10.76 14.40
CA GLN A 113 5.75 11.16 13.98
C GLN A 113 6.81 10.91 15.06
N TRP A 114 6.58 11.26 16.33
CA TRP A 114 7.56 11.02 17.39
C TRP A 114 7.65 9.55 17.80
N THR A 115 6.52 8.85 17.84
CA THR A 115 6.44 7.44 18.28
C THR A 115 7.07 6.52 17.24
N TYR A 116 6.83 6.79 15.96
CA TYR A 116 7.24 5.99 14.82
C TYR A 116 8.35 6.65 13.99
N ARG A 117 9.05 7.68 14.51
CA ARG A 117 10.21 8.30 13.81
C ARG A 117 11.33 7.31 13.46
N ASN A 118 11.44 6.25 14.24
CA ASN A 118 12.44 5.22 14.01
C ASN A 118 11.92 4.14 13.06
N TYR A 119 10.61 4.09 12.79
CA TYR A 119 10.02 3.13 11.88
C TYR A 119 10.33 3.52 10.42
N ARG A 120 11.51 3.14 9.94
CA ARG A 120 12.07 3.48 8.63
C ARG A 120 11.57 2.51 7.56
N SER A 121 10.31 2.65 7.19
CA SER A 121 9.64 1.79 6.22
C SER A 121 8.79 2.59 5.26
N CYS A 122 8.61 2.10 4.02
CA CYS A 122 7.61 2.65 3.12
C CYS A 122 6.18 2.50 3.66
N MET A 123 5.92 1.58 4.59
CA MET A 123 4.60 1.41 5.24
C MET A 123 4.24 2.55 6.20
N ASN A 124 5.21 3.36 6.62
CA ASN A 124 5.00 4.53 7.45
C ASN A 124 4.75 5.76 6.57
N TYR A 125 3.60 6.44 6.72
CA TYR A 125 3.33 7.68 5.97
C TYR A 125 4.34 8.81 6.19
N GLN A 126 5.17 8.76 7.23
CA GLN A 126 6.30 9.70 7.33
C GLN A 126 7.36 9.49 6.24
N TYR A 127 7.48 8.26 5.72
CA TYR A 127 8.55 7.82 4.81
C TYR A 127 8.05 7.14 3.52
N ALA A 128 6.72 7.00 3.34
CA ALA A 128 6.11 6.29 2.22
C ALA A 128 6.52 6.80 0.83
N TRP A 129 6.94 8.07 0.71
CA TRP A 129 7.43 8.67 -0.53
C TRP A 129 8.96 8.79 -0.59
N GLN A 130 9.69 8.33 0.43
CA GLN A 130 11.12 8.58 0.61
C GLN A 130 11.96 7.32 0.77
N ILE A 131 11.38 6.21 1.24
CA ILE A 131 12.10 4.95 1.47
C ILE A 131 11.52 3.89 0.55
N LEU A 132 12.39 3.25 -0.24
CA LEU A 132 12.08 2.07 -1.04
C LEU A 132 12.59 0.84 -0.31
N ASP A 133 12.01 0.56 0.85
CA ASP A 133 12.33 -0.62 1.66
C ASP A 133 11.27 -0.82 2.74
N TYR A 134 11.16 -2.04 3.24
CA TYR A 134 10.48 -2.35 4.48
C TYR A 134 11.48 -2.23 5.65
N SER A 135 10.99 -1.99 6.87
CA SER A 135 11.89 -1.94 8.01
C SER A 135 12.31 -3.35 8.47
N ASP A 136 13.55 -3.47 8.95
CA ASP A 136 14.11 -4.66 9.60
C ASP A 136 14.09 -4.57 11.14
N GLY A 137 13.44 -3.53 11.70
CA GLY A 137 13.31 -3.33 13.14
C GLY A 137 14.58 -2.90 13.88
N THR A 138 15.66 -2.57 13.16
CA THR A 138 16.98 -2.29 13.78
C THR A 138 17.18 -0.84 14.24
N HIS A 139 16.26 0.08 13.94
CA HIS A 139 16.39 1.52 14.22
C HIS A 139 15.90 1.93 15.62
N GLY A 140 15.64 0.96 16.50
CA GLY A 140 15.38 1.17 17.93
C GLY A 140 13.90 1.28 18.27
N LYS A 141 13.57 2.01 19.36
CA LYS A 141 12.21 2.01 19.90
C LYS A 141 11.20 2.52 18.88
N GLY A 142 10.13 1.75 18.69
CA GLY A 142 9.03 2.07 17.77
C GLY A 142 9.32 1.73 16.32
N ASP A 143 10.43 1.04 16.03
CA ASP A 143 10.73 0.46 14.73
C ASP A 143 10.20 -0.97 14.66
N PHE A 144 9.24 -1.22 13.77
CA PHE A 144 8.63 -2.53 13.58
C PHE A 144 9.34 -3.26 12.43
N ASP A 145 9.64 -4.54 12.62
CA ASP A 145 10.32 -5.38 11.63
C ASP A 145 9.29 -5.92 10.62
N ASP A 146 8.95 -5.10 9.63
CA ASP A 146 8.05 -5.47 8.53
C ASP A 146 8.55 -6.70 7.77
N TRP A 147 9.86 -6.77 7.47
CA TRP A 147 10.44 -7.87 6.70
C TRP A 147 10.18 -9.23 7.34
N SER A 148 10.23 -9.30 8.68
CA SER A 148 9.90 -10.53 9.42
C SER A 148 8.40 -10.84 9.53
N HIS A 149 7.53 -9.88 9.23
CA HIS A 149 6.06 -10.01 9.32
C HIS A 149 5.36 -10.06 7.95
N VAL A 150 6.12 -9.96 6.85
CA VAL A 150 5.60 -10.23 5.51
C VAL A 150 5.07 -11.66 5.43
N ASP A 151 3.79 -11.79 5.09
CA ASP A 151 3.14 -13.06 4.82
C ASP A 151 2.99 -13.27 3.31
N LEU A 152 3.89 -14.11 2.76
CA LEU A 152 3.89 -14.48 1.35
C LEU A 152 2.70 -15.36 0.93
N THR A 153 1.80 -15.69 1.84
CA THR A 153 0.56 -16.44 1.57
C THR A 153 -0.70 -15.64 1.82
N PHE A 154 -0.59 -14.39 2.29
CA PHE A 154 -1.74 -13.55 2.68
C PHE A 154 -2.78 -13.38 1.57
N PHE A 155 -2.33 -13.21 0.32
CA PHE A 155 -3.20 -13.06 -0.85
C PHE A 155 -4.00 -14.33 -1.23
N GLN A 156 -3.80 -15.44 -0.51
CA GLN A 156 -4.53 -16.71 -0.70
C GLN A 156 -5.65 -16.91 0.32
N ASP A 157 -5.56 -16.28 1.48
CA ASP A 157 -6.51 -16.36 2.61
C ASP A 157 -6.36 -15.10 3.47
N SER A 158 -6.79 -13.97 2.91
CA SER A 158 -6.66 -12.64 3.49
C SER A 158 -7.63 -12.51 4.67
N HIS A 159 -7.07 -12.41 5.86
CA HIS A 159 -7.83 -12.20 7.09
C HIS A 159 -7.27 -10.99 7.84
N TRP A 160 -8.19 -10.19 8.36
CA TRP A 160 -7.90 -9.00 9.16
C TRP A 160 -7.82 -9.41 10.64
N GLY A 161 -6.84 -8.88 11.37
CA GLY A 161 -6.58 -9.18 12.79
C GLY A 161 -7.53 -8.49 13.76
#